data_AF-A0A395MS65-F1
#
_entry.id   AF-A0A395MS65-F1
#
_cell.length_a   1.000
_cell.length_b   1.000
_cell.length_c   1.000
_cell.angle_alpha   90.00
_cell.angle_beta   90.00
_cell.angle_gamma   90.00
#
_symmetry.space_group_name_H-M   'P 1'
#
loop_
_entity.id
_entity.type
_entity.pdbx_description
1 polymer ?
#
loop_
_entity_poly.entity_id
_entity_poly.type
_entity_poly.pdbx_seq_one_letter_code
_entity_poly.pdbx_strand_id
1 'polypeptide(L)'
;MIPVKEEDLNDLVKEHTMLILDLTRQTTDYINNIICRSPTHIASKEGNKTLPAELWLEILSLAELNINKHKYSLVYPVEVSSIQTRGDKPENALVCNIVERWRKFGKLKSGTDREYYEGYLTSPLHIPIPDRYDEPPKNPFKISKTVTPDKAIRIPVSQLDLEMPILYRDFDTVDVISKLEDGNCGICEGDRLMLTTDDDLIYCMTSLERFEYDRCTWMLCPLCIGSGWASECARQTNLREDEDEDEDRMSNDEWNVWKNDRLRELGYLE
;
A
#
# COMPACT_ATOMS: atom_id res chain seq x y z
N MET A 1 5.54 0.97 4.69
CA MET A 1 4.50 0.15 5.36
C MET A 1 5.01 -0.50 6.65
N ILE A 2 4.37 -0.22 7.78
CA ILE A 2 4.67 -0.80 9.10
C ILE A 2 3.49 -1.66 9.57
N PRO A 3 3.70 -2.90 10.03
CA PRO A 3 2.63 -3.71 10.64
C PRO A 3 1.95 -3.00 11.81
N VAL A 4 0.61 -3.05 11.85
CA VAL A 4 -0.18 -2.53 12.97
C VAL A 4 -0.10 -3.49 14.15
N LYS A 5 0.09 -2.94 15.36
CA LYS A 5 0.10 -3.69 16.63
C LYS A 5 -1.07 -3.30 17.53
N GLU A 6 -1.31 -4.09 18.59
CA GLU A 6 -2.37 -3.80 19.58
C GLU A 6 -2.21 -2.41 20.22
N GLU A 7 -0.97 -2.01 20.51
CA GLU A 7 -0.64 -0.72 21.12
C GLU A 7 -1.03 0.49 20.26
N ASP A 8 -1.16 0.31 18.94
CA ASP A 8 -1.49 1.38 17.99
C ASP A 8 -2.99 1.66 17.90
N LEU A 9 -3.86 0.73 18.34
CA LEU A 9 -5.27 0.72 17.96
C LEU A 9 -6.05 1.97 18.38
N ASN A 10 -5.80 2.48 19.58
CA ASN A 10 -6.51 3.64 20.10
C ASN A 10 -6.20 4.91 19.28
N ASP A 11 -4.92 5.10 18.92
CA ASP A 11 -4.49 6.26 18.14
C ASP A 11 -4.99 6.17 16.71
N LEU A 12 -4.92 4.98 16.11
CA LEU A 12 -5.45 4.72 14.78
C LEU A 12 -6.96 5.02 14.71
N VAL A 13 -7.74 4.54 15.69
CA VAL A 13 -9.19 4.83 15.78
C VAL A 13 -9.43 6.31 15.98
N LYS A 14 -8.66 6.99 16.83
CA LYS A 14 -8.86 8.42 17.11
C LYS A 14 -8.63 9.29 15.86
N GLU A 15 -7.58 8.99 15.10
CA GLU A 15 -7.19 9.77 13.92
C GLU A 15 -7.88 9.27 12.62
N HIS A 16 -8.56 8.12 12.68
CA HIS A 16 -9.12 7.42 11.52
C HIS A 16 -8.07 7.18 10.43
N THR A 17 -6.81 6.94 10.82
CA THR A 17 -5.67 6.78 9.90
C THR A 17 -5.97 5.71 8.85
N MET A 18 -5.65 5.99 7.58
CA MET A 18 -5.82 4.98 6.54
C MET A 18 -4.85 3.84 6.76
N LEU A 19 -5.31 2.62 6.43
CA LEU A 19 -4.57 1.38 6.58
C LEU A 19 -4.67 0.59 5.28
N ILE A 20 -3.61 -0.16 4.96
CA ILE A 20 -3.63 -1.17 3.90
C ILE A 20 -3.87 -2.52 4.55
N LEU A 21 -4.94 -3.19 4.11
CA LEU A 21 -5.29 -4.54 4.51
C LEU A 21 -4.97 -5.51 3.38
N ASP A 22 -4.17 -6.53 3.67
CA ASP A 22 -3.97 -7.68 2.80
C ASP A 22 -5.16 -8.65 2.94
N LEU A 23 -6.12 -8.51 2.03
CA LEU A 23 -7.32 -9.34 2.00
C LEU A 23 -7.00 -10.81 1.72
N THR A 24 -5.95 -11.07 0.95
CA THR A 24 -5.54 -12.43 0.63
C THR A 24 -5.12 -13.15 1.91
N ARG A 25 -4.18 -12.57 2.66
CA ARG A 25 -3.72 -13.17 3.93
C ARG A 25 -4.80 -13.24 4.98
N GLN A 26 -5.59 -12.17 5.13
CA GLN A 26 -6.70 -12.17 6.08
C GLN A 26 -7.69 -13.32 5.81
N THR A 27 -7.99 -13.58 4.53
CA THR A 27 -8.88 -14.68 4.15
C THR A 27 -8.27 -16.03 4.52
N THR A 28 -6.98 -16.22 4.22
CA THR A 28 -6.22 -17.42 4.56
C THR A 28 -6.19 -17.65 6.08
N ASP A 29 -5.88 -16.63 6.86
CA ASP A 29 -5.82 -16.69 8.33
C ASP A 29 -7.19 -16.96 8.94
N TYR A 30 -8.24 -16.35 8.38
CA TYR A 30 -9.61 -16.62 8.80
C TYR A 30 -9.99 -18.09 8.57
N ILE A 31 -9.67 -18.64 7.40
CA ILE A 31 -9.92 -20.06 7.07
C ILE A 31 -9.10 -20.96 8.00
N ASN A 32 -7.81 -20.69 8.19
CA ASN A 32 -6.95 -21.45 9.10
C ASN A 32 -7.52 -21.50 10.52
N ASN A 33 -7.97 -20.36 11.05
CA ASN A 33 -8.60 -20.26 12.35
C ASN A 33 -9.89 -21.09 12.46
N ILE A 34 -10.70 -21.14 11.39
CA ILE A 34 -11.89 -22.00 11.37
C ILE A 34 -11.49 -23.48 11.43
N ILE A 35 -10.52 -23.89 10.61
CA ILE A 35 -10.05 -25.28 10.53
C ILE A 35 -9.50 -25.75 11.89
N CYS A 36 -8.63 -24.96 12.50
CA CYS A 36 -7.99 -25.29 13.78
C CYS A 36 -8.99 -25.40 14.94
N ARG A 37 -10.07 -24.61 14.92
CA ARG A 37 -11.13 -24.66 15.93
C ARG A 37 -12.07 -25.84 15.74
N SER A 38 -12.60 -25.98 14.52
CA SER A 38 -13.34 -27.17 14.13
C SER A 38 -13.49 -27.22 12.61
N PRO A 39 -12.89 -28.21 11.93
CA PRO A 39 -13.02 -28.37 10.48
C PRO A 39 -14.47 -28.64 10.06
N THR A 40 -15.34 -29.08 10.99
CA THR A 40 -16.75 -29.34 10.72
C THR A 40 -17.57 -28.07 10.45
N HIS A 41 -17.03 -26.89 10.76
CA HIS A 41 -17.66 -25.61 10.42
C HIS A 41 -17.59 -25.30 8.93
N ILE A 42 -16.73 -25.99 8.17
CA ILE A 42 -16.66 -25.87 6.72
C ILE A 42 -17.37 -27.09 6.11
N ALA A 43 -18.60 -26.87 5.64
CA ALA A 43 -19.48 -27.93 5.18
C ALA A 43 -20.00 -27.69 3.76
N SER A 44 -20.22 -28.78 3.02
CA SER A 44 -20.85 -28.73 1.70
C SER A 44 -22.29 -28.23 1.79
N LYS A 45 -22.72 -27.40 0.83
CA LYS A 45 -24.10 -26.87 0.75
C LYS A 45 -25.19 -27.96 0.76
N GLU A 46 -24.94 -29.13 0.17
CA GLU A 46 -25.98 -30.14 -0.10
C GLU A 46 -25.93 -31.41 0.79
N GLY A 47 -25.23 -31.39 1.92
CA GLY A 47 -25.24 -32.60 2.77
C GLY A 47 -24.39 -32.61 4.01
N ASN A 48 -23.97 -31.46 4.54
CA ASN A 48 -23.12 -31.36 5.73
C ASN A 48 -21.84 -32.24 5.70
N LYS A 49 -21.36 -32.60 4.50
CA LYS A 49 -20.08 -33.29 4.37
C LYS A 49 -18.97 -32.32 4.72
N THR A 50 -18.04 -32.79 5.53
CA THR A 50 -16.89 -32.03 6.04
C THR A 50 -15.62 -32.81 5.69
N LEU A 51 -14.51 -32.11 5.51
CA LEU A 51 -13.20 -32.75 5.40
C LEU A 51 -12.54 -32.80 6.77
N PRO A 52 -11.67 -33.79 7.04
CA PRO A 52 -10.74 -33.76 8.16
C PRO A 52 -9.86 -32.50 8.13
N ALA A 53 -9.34 -32.09 9.29
CA ALA A 53 -8.51 -30.89 9.42
C ALA A 53 -7.25 -30.98 8.54
N GLU A 54 -6.65 -32.16 8.45
CA GLU A 54 -5.42 -32.42 7.70
C GLU A 54 -5.60 -32.09 6.21
N LEU A 55 -6.72 -32.51 5.60
CA LEU A 55 -7.01 -32.22 4.20
C LEU A 55 -7.30 -30.73 3.98
N TRP A 56 -7.94 -30.07 4.94
CA TRP A 56 -8.16 -28.62 4.86
C TRP A 56 -6.85 -27.83 4.93
N LEU A 57 -5.92 -28.24 5.80
CA LEU A 57 -4.60 -27.62 5.92
C LEU A 57 -3.76 -27.85 4.65
N GLU A 58 -3.82 -29.05 4.04
CA GLU A 58 -3.19 -29.30 2.74
C GLU A 58 -3.77 -28.40 1.64
N ILE A 59 -5.10 -28.26 1.57
CA ILE A 59 -5.76 -27.37 0.60
C ILE A 59 -5.32 -25.91 0.83
N LEU A 60 -5.26 -25.47 2.08
CA LEU A 60 -4.86 -24.10 2.41
C LEU A 60 -3.40 -23.85 2.02
N SER A 61 -2.50 -24.79 2.34
CA SER A 61 -1.09 -24.71 1.95
C SER A 61 -0.91 -24.68 0.42
N LEU A 62 -1.66 -25.52 -0.31
CA LEU A 62 -1.68 -25.46 -1.78
C LEU A 62 -2.22 -24.13 -2.29
N ALA A 63 -3.26 -23.57 -1.66
CA ALA A 63 -3.79 -22.27 -2.04
C ALA A 63 -2.75 -21.17 -1.83
N GLU A 64 -2.04 -21.18 -0.71
CA GLU A 64 -0.95 -20.24 -0.38
C GLU A 64 0.19 -20.30 -1.39
N LEU A 65 0.64 -21.51 -1.76
CA LEU A 65 1.70 -21.70 -2.76
C LEU A 65 1.32 -21.18 -4.16
N ASN A 66 0.03 -21.08 -4.46
CA ASN A 66 -0.48 -20.60 -5.74
C ASN A 66 -0.97 -19.14 -5.69
N ILE A 67 -0.68 -18.40 -4.62
CA ILE A 67 -0.93 -16.95 -4.59
C ILE A 67 0.12 -16.28 -5.48
N ASN A 68 -0.26 -16.01 -6.73
CA ASN A 68 0.58 -15.26 -7.66
C ASN A 68 0.58 -13.76 -7.32
N LYS A 69 -0.53 -13.24 -6.75
CA LYS A 69 -0.65 -11.83 -6.39
C LYS A 69 -1.57 -11.63 -5.20
N HIS A 70 -1.08 -10.88 -4.22
CA HIS A 70 -1.86 -10.44 -3.07
C HIS A 70 -2.88 -9.37 -3.49
N LYS A 71 -4.09 -9.45 -2.92
CA LYS A 71 -5.13 -8.44 -3.07
C LYS A 71 -5.15 -7.59 -1.82
N TYR A 72 -5.04 -6.29 -2.02
CA TYR A 72 -5.06 -5.32 -0.95
C TYR A 72 -6.36 -4.50 -0.99
N SER A 73 -6.72 -3.95 0.16
CA SER A 73 -7.81 -2.98 0.29
C SER A 73 -7.38 -1.84 1.19
N LEU A 74 -7.89 -0.65 0.86
CA LEU A 74 -7.74 0.52 1.72
C LEU A 74 -8.88 0.51 2.73
N VAL A 75 -8.54 0.56 4.02
CA VAL A 75 -9.50 0.57 5.12
C VAL A 75 -9.18 1.68 6.10
N TYR A 76 -10.15 2.06 6.94
CA TYR A 76 -9.91 2.98 8.04
C TYR A 76 -10.63 2.50 9.30
N PRO A 77 -10.00 2.62 10.48
CA PRO A 77 -10.55 2.17 11.75
C PRO A 77 -11.66 3.10 12.22
N VAL A 78 -12.69 2.51 12.84
CA VAL A 78 -13.86 3.23 13.36
C VAL A 78 -13.98 3.05 14.87
N GLU A 79 -13.80 1.82 15.35
CA GLU A 79 -13.91 1.49 16.77
C GLU A 79 -13.09 0.23 17.09
N VAL A 80 -12.79 0.08 18.38
CA VAL A 80 -12.38 -1.22 18.95
C VAL A 80 -13.59 -1.82 19.63
N SER A 81 -13.92 -3.06 19.27
CA SER A 81 -15.05 -3.79 19.83
C SER A 81 -14.58 -5.08 20.50
N SER A 82 -15.33 -5.56 21.50
CA SER A 82 -15.07 -6.90 22.05
C SER A 82 -15.85 -7.95 21.25
N ILE A 83 -15.15 -8.97 20.78
CA ILE A 83 -15.72 -10.12 20.08
C ILE A 83 -15.66 -11.35 20.99
N GLN A 84 -16.75 -12.12 21.01
CA GLN A 84 -16.76 -13.47 21.57
C GLN A 84 -16.69 -14.46 20.42
N THR A 85 -15.54 -15.10 20.28
CA THR A 85 -15.43 -16.31 19.47
C THR A 85 -15.87 -17.50 20.34
N ARG A 86 -16.69 -18.38 19.76
CA ARG A 86 -17.48 -19.37 20.51
C ARG A 86 -16.55 -20.35 21.26
N GLY A 87 -16.49 -20.23 22.60
CA GLY A 87 -15.66 -21.06 23.47
C GLY A 87 -14.37 -20.40 23.95
N ASP A 88 -14.01 -19.23 23.41
CA ASP A 88 -12.82 -18.48 23.80
C ASP A 88 -13.15 -17.33 24.75
N LYS A 89 -12.11 -16.82 25.43
CA LYS A 89 -12.22 -15.58 26.20
C LYS A 89 -12.60 -14.44 25.24
N PRO A 90 -13.40 -13.45 25.70
CA PRO A 90 -13.64 -12.26 24.91
C PRO A 90 -12.31 -11.62 24.52
N GLU A 91 -12.19 -11.29 23.25
CA GLU A 91 -11.01 -10.70 22.64
C GLU A 91 -11.38 -9.33 22.06
N ASN A 92 -10.43 -8.41 21.99
CA ASN A 92 -10.62 -7.16 21.28
C ASN A 92 -10.48 -7.39 19.76
N ALA A 93 -11.22 -6.61 18.99
CA ALA A 93 -11.10 -6.56 17.54
C ALA A 93 -11.21 -5.12 17.05
N LEU A 94 -10.33 -4.78 16.13
CA LEU A 94 -10.41 -3.53 15.37
C LEU A 94 -11.51 -3.65 14.33
N VAL A 95 -12.45 -2.70 14.33
CA VAL A 95 -13.50 -2.60 13.32
C VAL A 95 -13.10 -1.52 12.33
N CYS A 96 -12.85 -1.91 11.08
CA CYS A 96 -12.49 -1.00 10.01
C CYS A 96 -13.59 -0.93 8.96
N ASN A 97 -13.85 0.23 8.39
CA ASN A 97 -14.64 0.36 7.17
C ASN A 97 -13.72 0.28 5.94
N ILE A 98 -14.22 -0.32 4.87
CA ILE A 98 -13.54 -0.41 3.57
C ILE A 98 -13.77 0.88 2.78
N VAL A 99 -12.69 1.45 2.23
CA VAL A 99 -12.75 2.56 1.28
C VAL A 99 -13.01 1.99 -0.12
N GLU A 100 -14.24 2.10 -0.60
CA GLU A 100 -14.60 1.53 -1.92
C GLU A 100 -14.10 2.36 -3.10
N ARG A 101 -13.99 3.67 -2.92
CA ARG A 101 -13.69 4.61 -4.01
C ARG A 101 -12.85 5.76 -3.48
N TRP A 102 -11.81 6.07 -4.22
CA TRP A 102 -10.98 7.25 -4.05
C TRP A 102 -10.57 7.79 -5.42
N ARG A 103 -10.11 9.03 -5.47
CA ARG A 103 -9.43 9.55 -6.67
C ARG A 103 -8.07 8.87 -6.77
N LYS A 104 -7.82 8.18 -7.89
CA LYS A 104 -6.60 7.41 -8.11
C LYS A 104 -5.34 8.24 -7.94
N PHE A 105 -4.41 7.75 -7.12
CA PHE A 105 -3.11 8.36 -6.87
C PHE A 105 -2.25 8.35 -8.12
N GLY A 106 -2.36 7.33 -8.97
CA GLY A 106 -1.68 7.28 -10.25
C GLY A 106 -2.06 8.42 -11.22
N LYS A 107 -3.11 9.20 -10.93
CA LYS A 107 -3.53 10.36 -11.74
C LYS A 107 -3.04 11.71 -11.20
N LEU A 108 -2.22 11.70 -10.14
CA LEU A 108 -1.61 12.92 -9.61
C LEU A 108 -0.61 13.48 -10.63
N LYS A 109 -0.58 14.80 -10.78
CA LYS A 109 0.25 15.50 -11.77
C LYS A 109 1.20 16.54 -11.17
N SER A 110 1.10 16.80 -9.86
CA SER A 110 1.92 17.79 -9.18
C SER A 110 2.40 17.27 -7.82
N GLY A 111 3.55 17.78 -7.38
CA GLY A 111 4.09 17.50 -6.04
C GLY A 111 3.15 17.99 -4.94
N THR A 112 2.52 19.14 -5.14
CA THR A 112 1.50 19.68 -4.22
C THR A 112 0.33 18.71 -4.03
N ASP A 113 -0.23 18.17 -5.12
CA ASP A 113 -1.33 17.20 -5.04
C ASP A 113 -0.89 15.96 -4.25
N ARG A 114 0.35 15.51 -4.46
CA ARG A 114 0.95 14.39 -3.71
C ARG A 114 1.05 14.69 -2.21
N GLU A 115 1.62 15.83 -1.81
CA GLU A 115 1.74 16.22 -0.40
C GLU A 115 0.39 16.21 0.31
N TYR A 116 -0.65 16.75 -0.33
CA TYR A 116 -2.00 16.74 0.22
C TYR A 116 -2.56 15.33 0.38
N TYR A 117 -2.38 14.49 -0.64
CA TYR A 117 -2.88 13.13 -0.61
C TYR A 117 -2.21 12.29 0.47
N GLU A 118 -0.90 12.43 0.65
CA GLU A 118 -0.14 11.79 1.74
C GLU A 118 -0.59 12.31 3.12
N GLY A 119 -0.89 13.60 3.23
CA GLY A 119 -1.54 14.16 4.43
C GLY A 119 -2.89 13.49 4.74
N TYR A 120 -3.73 13.28 3.73
CA TYR A 120 -5.01 12.60 3.88
C TYR A 120 -4.90 11.11 4.19
N LEU A 121 -3.81 10.43 3.82
CA LEU A 121 -3.56 9.04 4.26
C LEU A 121 -3.32 8.98 5.77
N THR A 122 -2.53 9.93 6.29
CA THR A 122 -2.18 9.99 7.71
C THR A 122 -3.38 10.37 8.58
N SER A 123 -4.12 11.41 8.17
CA SER A 123 -5.32 11.89 8.85
C SER A 123 -6.39 12.26 7.82
N PRO A 124 -7.33 11.36 7.53
CA PRO A 124 -8.37 11.61 6.54
C PRO A 124 -9.37 12.70 6.94
N LEU A 125 -9.36 13.13 8.21
CA LEU A 125 -10.14 14.26 8.69
C LEU A 125 -9.33 15.56 8.69
N HIS A 126 -8.08 15.53 8.24
CA HIS A 126 -7.22 16.70 8.16
C HIS A 126 -7.87 17.81 7.32
N ILE A 127 -7.82 19.03 7.85
CA ILE A 127 -8.25 20.23 7.15
C ILE A 127 -6.97 20.93 6.66
N PRO A 128 -6.80 21.09 5.34
CA PRO A 128 -5.71 21.88 4.75
C PRO A 128 -5.51 23.24 5.43
N ILE A 129 -4.27 23.64 5.62
CA ILE A 129 -3.94 25.00 6.09
C ILE A 129 -4.32 25.98 4.97
N PRO A 130 -5.24 26.94 5.21
CA PRO A 130 -5.86 27.76 4.17
C PRO A 130 -4.93 28.75 3.45
N ASP A 131 -3.73 29.01 3.96
CA ASP A 131 -2.85 30.07 3.44
C ASP A 131 -1.64 29.57 2.63
N ARG A 132 -1.52 28.24 2.40
CA ARG A 132 -0.38 27.67 1.66
C ARG A 132 -0.62 27.62 0.14
N TYR A 133 -1.88 27.60 -0.31
CA TYR A 133 -2.27 27.50 -1.73
C TYR A 133 -3.67 28.12 -1.96
N ASP A 134 -3.91 28.64 -3.17
CA ASP A 134 -5.17 29.32 -3.54
C ASP A 134 -6.43 28.44 -3.38
N GLU A 135 -6.34 27.15 -3.76
CA GLU A 135 -7.40 26.16 -3.52
C GLU A 135 -6.79 24.77 -3.25
N PRO A 136 -6.88 24.22 -2.02
CA PRO A 136 -6.37 22.89 -1.73
C PRO A 136 -7.20 21.81 -2.44
N PRO A 137 -6.57 20.72 -2.91
CA PRO A 137 -7.28 19.63 -3.57
C PRO A 137 -8.28 18.99 -2.60
N LYS A 138 -9.47 18.66 -3.11
CA LYS A 138 -10.50 17.99 -2.31
C LYS A 138 -10.00 16.64 -1.80
N ASN A 139 -10.29 16.35 -0.54
CA ASN A 139 -10.01 15.05 0.08
C ASN A 139 -10.54 13.91 -0.82
N PRO A 140 -9.67 12.97 -1.26
CA PRO A 140 -10.05 11.89 -2.15
C PRO A 140 -10.93 10.83 -1.46
N PHE A 141 -10.97 10.81 -0.13
CA PHE A 141 -11.64 9.80 0.67
C PHE A 141 -12.98 10.31 1.20
N LYS A 142 -13.99 9.44 1.16
CA LYS A 142 -15.27 9.65 1.84
C LYS A 142 -15.33 8.73 3.04
N ILE A 143 -15.00 9.27 4.21
CA ILE A 143 -15.03 8.51 5.46
C ILE A 143 -16.28 8.84 6.29
N SER A 144 -16.67 7.88 7.12
CA SER A 144 -17.75 7.97 8.10
C SER A 144 -17.22 7.59 9.47
N LYS A 145 -17.64 8.30 10.52
CA LYS A 145 -17.29 7.97 11.92
C LYS A 145 -18.09 6.79 12.50
N THR A 146 -18.94 6.17 11.69
CA THR A 146 -19.78 5.04 12.11
C THR A 146 -19.46 3.79 11.29
N VAL A 147 -19.66 2.64 11.91
CA VAL A 147 -19.49 1.33 11.27
C VAL A 147 -20.55 1.19 10.17
N THR A 148 -20.12 0.82 8.97
CA THR A 148 -21.02 0.55 7.85
C THR A 148 -21.30 -0.95 7.82
N PRO A 149 -22.53 -1.42 8.14
CA PRO A 149 -22.81 -2.84 8.41
C PRO A 149 -22.35 -3.83 7.32
N ASP A 150 -22.42 -3.44 6.05
CA ASP A 150 -22.06 -4.30 4.90
C ASP A 150 -20.65 -4.03 4.35
N LYS A 151 -19.92 -3.08 4.93
CA LYS A 151 -18.61 -2.61 4.45
C LYS A 151 -17.58 -2.53 5.55
N ALA A 152 -17.87 -3.17 6.67
CA ALA A 152 -17.01 -3.22 7.82
C ALA A 152 -16.37 -4.59 7.91
N ILE A 153 -15.10 -4.57 8.29
CA ILE A 153 -14.33 -5.77 8.56
C ILE A 153 -13.87 -5.73 10.01
N ARG A 154 -13.86 -6.91 10.63
CA ARG A 154 -13.43 -7.09 12.01
C ARG A 154 -12.13 -7.87 12.01
N ILE A 155 -11.10 -7.29 12.62
CA ILE A 155 -9.78 -7.86 12.71
C ILE A 155 -9.50 -8.12 14.20
N PRO A 156 -9.57 -9.37 14.67
CA PRO A 156 -9.15 -9.75 16.02
C PRO A 156 -7.71 -9.32 16.29
N VAL A 157 -7.40 -8.92 17.52
CA VAL A 157 -6.05 -8.49 17.92
C VAL A 157 -5.03 -9.61 17.72
N SER A 158 -5.40 -10.86 17.98
CA SER A 158 -4.59 -12.06 17.74
C SER A 158 -4.13 -12.21 16.28
N GLN A 159 -4.80 -11.58 15.32
CA GLN A 159 -4.37 -11.55 13.92
C GLN A 159 -3.34 -10.46 13.62
N LEU A 160 -3.13 -9.50 14.52
CA LEU A 160 -2.14 -8.43 14.36
C LEU A 160 -0.72 -8.89 14.73
N ASP A 161 -0.61 -9.84 15.66
CA ASP A 161 0.67 -10.38 16.15
C ASP A 161 1.18 -11.60 15.38
N LEU A 162 0.61 -11.88 14.21
CA LEU A 162 1.03 -13.00 13.36
C LEU A 162 2.42 -12.71 12.76
N GLU A 163 3.19 -13.78 12.53
CA GLU A 163 4.50 -13.71 11.86
C GLU A 163 4.38 -13.07 10.45
N MET A 164 3.26 -13.30 9.79
CA MET A 164 2.88 -12.65 8.54
C MET A 164 1.81 -11.59 8.80
N PRO A 165 2.15 -10.29 8.77
CA PRO A 165 1.19 -9.24 9.03
C PRO A 165 0.12 -9.15 7.93
N ILE A 166 -1.09 -8.76 8.33
CA ILE A 166 -2.23 -8.54 7.42
C ILE A 166 -2.65 -7.08 7.31
N LEU A 167 -2.25 -6.24 8.27
CA LEU A 167 -2.70 -4.85 8.37
C LEU A 167 -1.49 -3.93 8.54
N TYR A 168 -1.43 -2.89 7.71
CA TYR A 168 -0.28 -2.01 7.61
C TYR A 168 -0.69 -0.55 7.74
N ARG A 169 0.11 0.22 8.48
CA ARG A 169 0.08 1.69 8.56
C ARG A 169 1.33 2.27 7.91
N ASP A 170 1.45 3.59 7.95
CA ASP A 170 2.64 4.34 7.51
C ASP A 170 3.10 3.91 6.11
N PHE A 171 2.22 4.23 5.16
CA PHE A 171 2.40 3.95 3.74
C PHE A 171 2.14 5.23 2.96
N ASP A 172 2.73 5.30 1.78
CA ASP A 172 2.71 6.51 0.96
C ASP A 172 2.02 6.30 -0.40
N THR A 173 2.16 7.28 -1.27
CA THR A 173 1.65 7.23 -2.64
C THR A 173 2.18 6.04 -3.44
N VAL A 174 3.45 5.67 -3.24
CA VAL A 174 4.13 4.57 -3.93
C VAL A 174 3.48 3.24 -3.54
N ASP A 175 3.24 3.06 -2.25
CA ASP A 175 2.55 1.88 -1.71
C ASP A 175 1.12 1.76 -2.26
N VAL A 176 0.36 2.86 -2.27
CA VAL A 176 -1.01 2.87 -2.83
C VAL A 176 -1.00 2.49 -4.30
N ILE A 177 -0.14 3.09 -5.11
CA ILE A 177 -0.10 2.83 -6.55
C ILE A 177 0.31 1.38 -6.82
N SER A 178 1.36 0.88 -6.14
CA SER A 178 1.84 -0.48 -6.34
C SER A 178 0.86 -1.56 -5.87
N LYS A 179 0.25 -1.39 -4.68
CA LYS A 179 -0.58 -2.44 -4.05
C LYS A 179 -2.07 -2.32 -4.35
N LEU A 180 -2.60 -1.11 -4.50
CA LEU A 180 -4.05 -0.85 -4.63
C LEU A 180 -4.48 -0.42 -6.03
N GLU A 181 -3.57 0.08 -6.86
CA GLU A 181 -3.89 0.60 -8.21
C GLU A 181 -3.23 -0.19 -9.35
N ASP A 182 -2.68 -1.37 -9.06
CA ASP A 182 -1.99 -2.25 -10.01
C ASP A 182 -0.84 -1.55 -10.76
N GLY A 183 -0.20 -0.59 -10.11
CA GLY A 183 0.82 0.26 -10.71
C GLY A 183 0.28 1.28 -11.71
N ASN A 184 -1.03 1.37 -11.96
CA ASN A 184 -1.54 2.24 -13.01
C ASN A 184 -1.22 3.71 -12.71
N CYS A 185 -0.34 4.31 -13.52
CA CYS A 185 0.15 5.66 -13.34
C CYS A 185 0.04 6.41 -14.66
N GLY A 186 -0.57 7.59 -14.66
CA GLY A 186 -0.74 8.43 -15.84
C GLY A 186 0.49 9.27 -16.20
N ILE A 187 1.57 9.22 -15.41
CA ILE A 187 2.84 9.88 -15.73
C ILE A 187 3.70 8.98 -16.62
N CYS A 188 3.89 7.72 -16.21
CA CYS A 188 4.73 6.75 -16.92
C CYS A 188 3.93 5.67 -17.64
N GLU A 189 2.60 5.75 -17.64
CA GLU A 189 1.65 4.83 -18.30
C GLU A 189 1.75 3.33 -17.95
N GLY A 190 2.63 2.93 -17.04
CA GLY A 190 2.92 1.50 -16.83
C GLY A 190 4.40 1.21 -16.75
N ASP A 191 5.21 1.98 -17.47
CA ASP A 191 6.58 1.62 -17.82
C ASP A 191 7.59 1.86 -16.69
N ARG A 192 7.24 2.74 -15.74
CA ARG A 192 8.06 3.14 -14.58
C ARG A 192 9.39 3.79 -14.92
N LEU A 193 9.77 3.82 -16.19
CA LEU A 193 10.88 4.57 -16.74
C LEU A 193 10.30 5.57 -17.73
N MET A 194 10.72 6.82 -17.62
CA MET A 194 10.22 7.91 -18.46
C MET A 194 11.37 8.77 -18.94
N LEU A 195 11.26 9.26 -20.17
CA LEU A 195 12.15 10.30 -20.67
C LEU A 195 11.60 11.64 -20.22
N THR A 196 12.35 12.37 -19.40
CA THR A 196 11.87 13.62 -18.84
C THR A 196 12.23 14.79 -19.76
N THR A 197 11.21 15.43 -20.31
CA THR A 197 11.35 16.67 -21.11
C THR A 197 10.67 17.87 -20.45
N ASP A 198 10.02 17.66 -19.30
CA ASP A 198 9.26 18.65 -18.54
C ASP A 198 9.97 18.97 -17.22
N ASP A 199 10.64 20.11 -17.19
CA ASP A 199 11.41 20.58 -16.03
C ASP A 199 10.53 20.76 -14.79
N ASP A 200 9.27 21.15 -14.97
CA ASP A 200 8.36 21.43 -13.87
C ASP A 200 7.89 20.13 -13.20
N LEU A 201 7.68 19.08 -13.99
CA LEU A 201 7.34 17.75 -13.47
C LEU A 201 8.48 17.18 -12.61
N ILE A 202 9.73 17.29 -13.08
CA ILE A 202 10.91 16.80 -12.34
C ILE A 202 11.06 17.55 -11.03
N TYR A 203 11.13 18.88 -11.09
CA TYR A 203 11.31 19.73 -9.92
C TYR A 203 10.22 19.48 -8.87
N CYS A 204 8.96 19.42 -9.29
CA CYS A 204 7.84 19.23 -8.37
C CYS A 204 7.80 17.84 -7.73
N MET A 205 8.34 16.80 -8.40
CA MET A 205 8.19 15.42 -7.95
C MET A 205 9.45 14.81 -7.32
N THR A 206 10.62 15.42 -7.55
CA THR A 206 11.92 14.91 -7.08
C THR A 206 12.71 15.89 -6.24
N SER A 207 12.29 17.17 -6.20
CA SER A 207 13.05 18.27 -5.58
C SER A 207 14.44 18.49 -6.18
N LEU A 208 14.76 17.85 -7.31
CA LEU A 208 15.99 18.11 -8.07
C LEU A 208 15.98 19.53 -8.62
N GLU A 209 17.09 20.22 -8.46
CA GLU A 209 17.28 21.55 -9.05
C GLU A 209 17.62 21.42 -10.55
N ARG A 210 17.28 22.45 -11.33
CA ARG A 210 17.43 22.46 -12.80
C ARG A 210 18.86 22.24 -13.29
N PHE A 211 19.86 22.40 -12.43
CA PHE A 211 21.25 22.13 -12.80
C PHE A 211 21.67 20.67 -12.57
N GLU A 212 20.88 19.86 -11.86
CA GLU A 212 21.23 18.48 -11.53
C GLU A 212 20.85 17.47 -12.64
N TYR A 213 20.21 17.92 -13.71
CA TYR A 213 19.77 17.08 -14.83
C TYR A 213 19.78 17.85 -16.16
N ASP A 214 19.79 17.11 -17.27
CA ASP A 214 19.67 17.69 -18.62
C ASP A 214 18.27 17.45 -19.23
N ARG A 215 17.89 18.26 -20.22
CA ARG A 215 16.69 18.02 -21.02
C ARG A 215 16.91 16.71 -21.78
N CYS A 216 16.02 15.73 -21.58
CA CYS A 216 16.14 14.35 -22.08
C CYS A 216 16.91 13.37 -21.15
N THR A 217 16.84 13.58 -19.84
CA THR A 217 17.31 12.58 -18.85
C THR A 217 16.29 11.43 -18.71
N TRP A 218 16.77 10.18 -18.66
CA TRP A 218 15.93 9.02 -18.37
C TRP A 218 15.75 8.87 -16.85
N MET A 219 14.52 8.79 -16.38
CA MET A 219 14.24 8.78 -14.95
C MET A 219 13.22 7.71 -14.59
N LEU A 220 13.42 7.06 -13.45
CA LEU A 220 12.37 6.26 -12.82
C LEU A 220 11.21 7.16 -12.40
N CYS A 221 9.98 6.70 -12.57
CA CYS A 221 8.80 7.50 -12.28
C CYS A 221 8.73 7.82 -10.78
N PRO A 222 8.84 9.10 -10.36
CA PRO A 222 8.89 9.48 -8.94
C PRO A 222 7.62 9.12 -8.18
N LEU A 223 6.48 9.07 -8.87
CA LEU A 223 5.20 8.70 -8.28
C LEU A 223 5.08 7.18 -8.04
N CYS A 224 5.69 6.36 -8.90
CA CYS A 224 5.61 4.90 -8.79
C CYS A 224 6.75 4.27 -8.01
N ILE A 225 7.92 4.93 -7.97
CA ILE A 225 9.15 4.35 -7.41
C ILE A 225 9.61 5.09 -6.15
N GLY A 226 9.20 6.36 -6.02
CA GLY A 226 9.62 7.27 -4.96
C GLY A 226 10.57 8.35 -5.49
N SER A 227 10.49 9.54 -4.90
CA SER A 227 11.26 10.72 -5.32
C SER A 227 12.77 10.53 -5.19
N GLY A 228 13.24 9.88 -4.12
CA GLY A 228 14.67 9.60 -3.92
C GLY A 228 15.26 8.71 -5.00
N TRP A 229 14.57 7.61 -5.35
CA TRP A 229 14.98 6.71 -6.42
C TRP A 229 14.93 7.37 -7.81
N ALA A 230 13.91 8.19 -8.06
CA ALA A 230 13.83 8.96 -9.28
C ALA A 230 14.99 9.96 -9.40
N SER A 231 15.31 10.65 -8.30
CA SER A 231 16.42 11.61 -8.25
C SER A 231 17.76 10.94 -8.55
N GLU A 232 18.01 9.80 -7.90
CA GLU A 232 19.23 9.02 -8.11
C GLU A 232 19.30 8.49 -9.54
N CYS A 233 18.21 7.94 -10.07
CA CYS A 233 18.17 7.49 -11.46
C CYS A 233 18.50 8.62 -12.43
N ALA A 234 18.01 9.83 -12.18
CA ALA A 234 18.29 10.98 -13.03
C ALA A 234 19.76 11.37 -13.02
N ARG A 235 20.41 11.35 -11.84
CA ARG A 235 21.85 11.61 -11.72
C ARG A 235 22.67 10.57 -12.49
N GLN A 236 22.32 9.30 -12.34
CA GLN A 236 23.02 8.18 -12.99
C GLN A 236 22.87 8.17 -14.52
N THR A 237 21.78 8.70 -15.07
CA THR A 237 21.52 8.74 -16.52
C THR A 237 21.78 10.11 -17.14
N ASN A 238 22.19 11.10 -16.34
CA ASN A 238 22.49 12.44 -16.83
C ASN A 238 23.72 12.37 -17.75
N LEU A 239 23.55 12.81 -19.00
CA LEU A 239 24.57 12.69 -20.06
C LEU A 239 25.52 13.88 -20.11
N ARG A 240 25.61 14.71 -19.06
CA ARG A 240 26.57 15.83 -19.06
C ARG A 240 27.99 15.30 -19.22
N GLU A 241 28.61 15.72 -20.31
CA GLU A 241 29.95 15.31 -20.77
C GLU A 241 31.09 16.02 -20.02
N ASP A 242 30.76 17.05 -19.21
CA ASP A 242 31.74 17.98 -18.61
C ASP A 242 32.10 17.69 -17.14
N GLU A 243 31.47 16.69 -16.52
CA GLU A 243 31.84 16.22 -15.18
C GLU A 243 32.70 14.97 -15.36
N ASP A 244 33.98 15.09 -14.99
CA ASP A 244 34.97 14.01 -14.94
C ASP A 244 34.31 12.70 -14.51
N GLU A 245 34.62 11.57 -15.17
CA GLU A 245 34.09 10.23 -14.87
C GLU A 245 33.77 10.07 -13.37
N ASP A 246 32.53 10.36 -12.98
CA ASP A 246 32.12 10.33 -11.58
C ASP A 246 32.35 8.89 -11.11
N GLU A 247 33.28 8.70 -10.17
CA GLU A 247 33.60 7.37 -9.60
C GLU A 247 32.34 6.68 -9.00
N ASP A 248 31.28 7.46 -8.76
CA ASP A 248 29.99 7.03 -8.22
C ASP A 248 28.95 6.61 -9.30
N ARG A 249 29.30 6.63 -10.61
CA ARG A 249 28.40 6.12 -11.65
C ARG A 249 28.36 4.59 -11.66
N MET A 250 27.15 4.05 -11.58
CA MET A 250 26.93 2.61 -11.70
C MET A 250 27.26 2.13 -13.10
N SER A 251 27.90 0.97 -13.21
CA SER A 251 27.94 0.23 -14.47
C SER A 251 26.52 -0.15 -14.93
N ASN A 252 26.35 -0.49 -16.21
CA ASN A 252 25.05 -0.91 -16.74
C ASN A 252 24.48 -2.13 -16.00
N ASP A 253 25.33 -3.06 -15.56
CA ASP A 253 24.89 -4.26 -14.84
C ASP A 253 24.44 -3.90 -13.41
N GLU A 254 25.21 -3.08 -12.71
CA GLU A 254 24.85 -2.56 -11.37
C GLU A 254 23.55 -1.76 -11.41
N TRP A 255 23.40 -0.88 -12.41
CA TRP A 255 22.17 -0.12 -12.61
C TRP A 255 20.97 -1.04 -12.81
N ASN A 256 21.11 -2.10 -13.60
CA ASN A 256 20.01 -3.03 -13.89
C ASN A 256 19.60 -3.80 -12.63
N VAL A 257 20.56 -4.24 -11.83
CA VAL A 257 20.29 -4.89 -10.53
C VAL A 257 19.59 -3.91 -9.60
N TRP A 258 20.15 -2.71 -9.42
CA TRP A 258 19.60 -1.66 -8.56
C TRP A 258 18.15 -1.31 -8.90
N LYS A 259 17.85 -1.06 -10.18
CA LYS A 259 16.48 -0.79 -10.64
C LYS A 259 15.57 -1.99 -10.38
N ASN A 260 15.98 -3.19 -10.80
CA ASN A 260 15.12 -4.37 -10.74
C ASN A 260 14.82 -4.79 -9.31
N ASP A 261 15.76 -4.61 -8.40
CA ASP A 261 15.55 -4.86 -6.97
C ASP A 261 14.46 -3.97 -6.40
N ARG A 262 14.48 -2.66 -6.74
CA ARG A 262 13.42 -1.75 -6.34
C ARG A 262 12.06 -2.10 -6.95
N LEU A 263 12.03 -2.47 -8.23
CA LEU A 263 10.79 -2.89 -8.87
C LEU A 263 10.23 -4.17 -8.23
N ARG A 264 11.08 -5.12 -7.83
CA ARG A 264 10.69 -6.34 -7.12
C ARG A 264 10.19 -6.05 -5.71
N GLU A 265 10.86 -5.17 -4.97
CA GLU A 265 10.42 -4.70 -3.64
C GLU A 265 8.99 -4.14 -3.69
N LEU A 266 8.69 -3.34 -4.71
CA LEU A 266 7.37 -2.75 -4.90
C LEU A 266 6.35 -3.76 -5.48
N GLY A 267 6.81 -4.91 -5.98
CA GLY A 267 5.98 -5.96 -6.58
C GLY A 267 5.55 -5.67 -8.01
N TYR A 268 6.34 -4.89 -8.75
CA TYR A 268 6.17 -4.67 -10.19
C TYR A 268 6.86 -5.74 -11.04
N LEU A 269 7.86 -6.44 -10.48
CA LEU A 269 8.53 -7.57 -11.08
C LEU A 269 8.43 -8.79 -10.16
N GLU A 270 8.30 -9.97 -10.76
CA GLU A 270 8.42 -11.27 -10.12
C GLU A 270 9.88 -11.73 -10.07
#